data_AF-A0A8H5IWK3-F1
#
_entry.id   AF-A0A8H5IWK3-F1
#
_cell.length_a   1.000
_cell.length_b   1.000
_cell.length_c   1.000
_cell.angle_alpha   90.00
_cell.angle_beta   90.00
_cell.angle_gamma   90.00
#
_symmetry.space_group_name_H-M   'P 1'
#
loop_
_entity.id
_entity.type
_entity.pdbx_description
1 polymer ?
#
loop_
_entity_poly.entity_id
_entity_poly.type
_entity_poly.pdbx_seq_one_letter_code
_entity_poly.pdbx_strand_id
1 'polypeptide(L)'
;MPNSNTIILKHNFEQLPAELRVKIWNYNLPPARLVPMQCGSSWSGSSGSHSWSGCTSPATIPANLHVCAESRSEALKYYGLGFGFARGPGQVFLDPDRDILYFGPRDGYMAADSQFQTCMSMCDPEELALVRRLAINDALFWVDATYRSMTAASLTVELLRRIQSRMPGLEELIFVPRAEETPESLSYIEPTMVYVRMAQQIEVAIQTLQQQTPGWTPPRWRILPLSAFQSIGAT
;
A
#
# COMPACT_ATOMS: atom_id res chain seq x y z
N MET A 1 31.32 -43.33 33.79
CA MET A 1 29.97 -42.84 34.17
C MET A 1 30.18 -41.54 34.93
N PRO A 2 29.79 -40.39 34.38
CA PRO A 2 28.38 -40.06 34.19
C PRO A 2 28.01 -39.73 32.73
N ASN A 3 26.79 -40.15 32.38
CA ASN A 3 26.10 -39.84 31.13
C ASN A 3 25.71 -38.36 31.10
N SER A 4 26.30 -37.60 30.18
CA SER A 4 25.72 -36.32 29.78
C SER A 4 24.92 -36.55 28.51
N ASN A 5 23.68 -37.00 28.67
CA ASN A 5 22.67 -36.94 27.62
C ASN A 5 22.32 -35.47 27.42
N THR A 6 23.11 -34.75 26.62
CA THR A 6 22.68 -33.50 26.02
C THR A 6 21.60 -33.85 24.99
N ILE A 7 20.34 -33.84 25.44
CA ILE A 7 19.20 -33.84 24.52
C ILE A 7 19.23 -32.48 23.82
N ILE A 8 19.91 -32.45 22.67
CA ILE A 8 19.72 -31.37 21.71
C ILE A 8 18.27 -31.52 21.25
N LEU A 9 17.37 -30.67 21.76
CA LEU A 9 16.04 -30.47 21.23
C LEU A 9 16.19 -29.92 19.81
N LYS A 10 16.54 -30.78 18.84
CA LYS A 10 16.51 -30.46 17.43
C LYS A 10 15.05 -30.18 17.11
N HIS A 11 14.76 -28.93 16.77
CA HIS A 11 13.41 -28.42 16.52
C HIS A 11 12.63 -29.39 15.61
N ASN A 12 11.53 -29.93 16.12
CA ASN A 12 10.65 -30.91 15.45
C ASN A 12 10.25 -30.51 14.02
N PHE A 13 10.35 -29.23 13.68
CA PHE A 13 10.06 -28.71 12.35
C PHE A 13 10.98 -29.27 11.25
N GLU A 14 12.29 -29.36 11.49
CA GLU A 14 13.24 -29.86 10.47
C GLU A 14 13.07 -31.34 10.14
N GLN A 15 12.44 -32.09 11.07
CA GLN A 15 12.15 -33.52 10.89
C GLN A 15 10.88 -33.76 10.08
N LEU A 16 10.09 -32.72 9.81
CA LEU A 16 8.92 -32.83 8.95
C LEU A 16 9.36 -33.06 7.48
N PRO A 17 8.63 -33.92 6.74
CA PRO A 17 8.76 -34.00 5.29
C PRO A 17 8.73 -32.61 4.65
N ALA A 18 9.54 -32.41 3.60
CA ALA A 18 9.67 -31.11 2.93
C ALA A 18 8.32 -30.52 2.51
N GLU A 19 7.39 -31.36 2.04
CA GLU A 19 6.04 -30.93 1.67
C GLU A 19 5.27 -30.30 2.83
N LEU A 20 5.40 -30.84 4.04
CA LEU A 20 4.76 -30.29 5.22
C LEU A 20 5.42 -28.97 5.66
N ARG A 21 6.75 -28.88 5.59
CA ARG A 21 7.47 -27.63 5.88
C ARG A 21 7.06 -26.51 4.94
N VAL A 22 7.02 -26.77 3.62
CA VAL A 22 6.55 -25.80 2.62
C VAL A 22 5.10 -25.39 2.86
N LYS A 23 4.20 -26.34 3.17
CA LYS A 23 2.82 -26.01 3.52
C LYS A 23 2.78 -25.07 4.72
N ILE A 24 3.51 -25.37 5.80
CA ILE A 24 3.54 -24.52 7.00
C ILE A 24 4.08 -23.13 6.67
N TRP A 25 5.14 -23.02 5.85
CA TRP A 25 5.64 -21.72 5.41
C TRP A 25 4.60 -20.93 4.62
N ASN A 26 3.90 -21.56 3.68
CA ASN A 26 2.85 -20.90 2.91
C ASN A 26 1.65 -20.47 3.78
N TYR A 27 1.30 -21.26 4.80
CA TYR A 27 0.26 -20.90 5.79
C TYR A 27 0.69 -19.76 6.71
N ASN A 28 1.98 -19.55 6.93
CA ASN A 28 2.51 -18.47 7.77
C ASN A 28 2.69 -17.13 7.02
N LEU A 29 2.51 -17.12 5.69
CA LEU A 29 2.49 -15.86 4.95
C LEU A 29 1.34 -14.98 5.48
N PRO A 30 1.56 -13.66 5.64
CA PRO A 30 0.53 -12.80 6.19
C PRO A 30 -0.70 -12.77 5.26
N PRO A 31 -1.89 -12.50 5.81
CA PRO A 31 -3.07 -12.20 5.02
C PRO A 31 -2.88 -10.89 4.24
N ALA A 32 -3.86 -10.57 3.40
CA ALA A 32 -3.89 -9.28 2.70
C ALA A 32 -3.76 -8.13 3.70
N ARG A 33 -2.80 -7.24 3.46
CA ARG A 33 -2.44 -6.12 4.34
C ARG A 33 -2.27 -4.84 3.55
N LEU A 34 -2.45 -3.71 4.22
CA LEU A 34 -2.06 -2.41 3.66
C LEU A 34 -0.55 -2.24 3.70
N VAL A 35 0.01 -1.70 2.63
CA VAL A 35 1.41 -1.31 2.52
C VAL A 35 1.46 0.20 2.31
N PRO A 36 1.54 1.00 3.41
CA PRO A 36 1.59 2.46 3.31
C PRO A 36 2.87 2.89 2.62
N MET A 37 2.76 3.67 1.57
CA MET A 37 3.89 4.23 0.85
C MET A 37 4.33 5.53 1.49
N GLN A 38 5.63 5.73 1.54
CA GLN A 38 6.27 6.98 1.92
C GLN A 38 7.31 7.30 0.86
N CYS A 39 7.11 8.39 0.12
CA CYS A 39 7.97 8.78 -1.00
C CYS A 39 8.30 10.26 -0.88
N GLY A 40 9.55 10.65 -1.10
CA GLY A 40 10.00 12.03 -1.00
C GLY A 40 10.48 12.44 0.41
N SER A 41 11.26 13.53 0.46
CA SER A 41 12.09 13.92 1.60
C SER A 41 11.30 14.35 2.83
N SER A 42 11.07 13.42 3.76
CA SER A 42 11.03 13.73 5.19
C SER A 42 12.24 13.07 5.85
N TRP A 43 13.44 13.48 5.44
CA TRP A 43 14.65 13.24 6.22
C TRP A 43 15.02 14.52 6.94
N SER A 44 14.43 14.70 8.11
CA SER A 44 15.02 15.59 9.11
C SER A 44 16.20 14.85 9.73
N GLY A 45 17.43 15.16 9.29
CA GLY A 45 18.52 15.29 10.25
C GLY A 45 19.56 14.18 10.43
N SER A 46 19.82 13.28 9.48
CA SER A 46 21.05 12.48 9.54
C SER A 46 21.91 12.65 8.28
N SER A 47 22.73 13.69 8.29
CA SER A 47 23.90 13.78 7.43
C SER A 47 24.79 12.56 7.72
N GLY A 48 24.77 11.55 6.83
CA GLY A 48 25.76 10.46 6.87
C GLY A 48 25.30 9.05 6.50
N SER A 49 24.01 8.77 6.35
CA SER A 49 23.55 7.41 6.00
C SER A 49 23.37 7.25 4.50
N HIS A 50 23.75 6.09 3.94
CA HIS A 50 23.66 5.76 2.51
C HIS A 50 22.37 6.31 1.88
N SER A 51 22.53 7.08 0.80
CA SER A 51 21.45 7.73 0.06
C SER A 51 20.51 6.67 -0.55
N TRP A 52 19.60 6.14 0.25
CA TRP A 52 18.52 5.29 -0.22
C TRP A 52 17.50 6.17 -0.93
N SER A 53 17.61 6.20 -2.26
CA SER A 53 16.66 6.89 -3.12
C SER A 53 15.53 5.93 -3.47
N GLY A 54 14.35 6.14 -2.89
CA GLY A 54 13.18 5.31 -3.14
C GLY A 54 12.01 5.62 -2.23
N CYS A 55 10.95 4.83 -2.36
CA CYS A 55 9.87 4.81 -1.38
C CYS A 55 10.19 3.83 -0.25
N THR A 56 9.70 4.13 0.95
CA THR A 56 9.74 3.26 2.12
C THR A 56 8.32 2.92 2.56
N SER A 57 8.19 1.92 3.44
CA SER A 57 6.92 1.56 4.05
C SER A 57 7.12 1.15 5.51
N PRO A 58 6.24 1.59 6.43
CA PRO A 58 6.23 1.10 7.81
C PRO A 58 5.51 -0.25 7.97
N ALA A 59 5.03 -0.85 6.88
CA ALA A 59 4.36 -2.16 6.95
C ALA A 59 5.30 -3.21 7.55
N THR A 60 4.79 -3.99 8.50
CA THR A 60 5.54 -5.08 9.16
C THR A 60 6.16 -5.99 8.11
N ILE A 61 7.45 -6.28 8.16
CA ILE A 61 8.05 -7.18 7.17
C ILE A 61 7.55 -8.61 7.45
N PRO A 62 7.09 -9.39 6.44
CA PRO A 62 6.62 -10.76 6.64
C PRO A 62 7.64 -11.59 7.43
N ALA A 63 7.20 -12.23 8.51
CA ALA A 63 8.08 -12.98 9.41
C ALA A 63 8.93 -14.01 8.66
N ASN A 64 8.34 -14.67 7.66
CA ASN A 64 8.99 -15.68 6.82
C ASN A 64 10.29 -15.19 6.15
N LEU A 65 10.42 -13.89 5.86
CA LEU A 65 11.64 -13.33 5.27
C LEU A 65 12.83 -13.31 6.26
N HIS A 66 12.57 -13.51 7.55
CA HIS A 66 13.55 -13.37 8.62
C HIS A 66 13.72 -14.64 9.48
N VAL A 67 12.84 -15.64 9.40
CA VAL A 67 12.94 -16.87 10.23
C VAL A 67 14.20 -17.69 9.93
N CYS A 68 14.33 -18.21 8.70
CA CYS A 68 15.45 -19.05 8.28
C CYS A 68 15.60 -19.03 6.75
N ALA A 69 16.66 -19.65 6.22
CA ALA A 69 16.94 -19.65 4.78
C ALA A 69 15.81 -20.30 3.95
N GLU A 70 15.26 -21.42 4.43
CA GLU A 70 14.13 -22.11 3.76
C GLU A 70 12.87 -21.23 3.74
N SER A 71 12.48 -20.68 4.89
CA SER A 71 11.30 -19.81 5.00
C SER A 71 11.44 -18.58 4.11
N ARG A 72 12.64 -17.99 4.06
CA ARG A 72 12.95 -16.86 3.17
C ARG A 72 12.82 -17.24 1.70
N SER A 73 13.37 -18.39 1.29
CA SER A 73 13.27 -18.83 -0.10
C SER A 73 11.83 -19.09 -0.52
N GLU A 74 10.98 -19.59 0.39
CA GLU A 74 9.55 -19.76 0.11
C GLU A 74 8.82 -18.41 0.02
N ALA A 75 9.10 -17.47 0.93
CA ALA A 75 8.48 -16.14 0.91
C ALA A 75 8.85 -15.30 -0.32
N LEU A 76 10.10 -15.38 -0.78
CA LEU A 76 10.58 -14.65 -1.96
C LEU A 76 9.97 -15.14 -3.29
N LYS A 77 9.21 -16.23 -3.29
CA LYS A 77 8.39 -16.63 -4.46
C LYS A 77 7.19 -15.70 -4.67
N TYR A 78 6.76 -15.02 -3.61
CA TYR A 78 5.58 -14.16 -3.59
C TYR A 78 5.95 -12.68 -3.40
N TYR A 79 6.91 -12.41 -2.52
CA TYR A 79 7.32 -11.05 -2.17
C TYR A 79 8.52 -10.60 -3.00
N GLY A 80 8.35 -9.47 -3.69
CA GLY A 80 9.43 -8.71 -4.33
C GLY A 80 9.79 -7.46 -3.53
N LEU A 81 11.05 -7.04 -3.61
CA LEU A 81 11.47 -5.69 -3.19
C LEU A 81 11.30 -4.75 -4.38
N GLY A 82 10.59 -3.64 -4.19
CA GLY A 82 10.39 -2.65 -5.25
C GLY A 82 10.29 -1.22 -4.76
N PHE A 83 9.92 -0.33 -5.68
CA PHE A 83 9.71 1.09 -5.52
C PHE A 83 10.99 1.89 -5.21
N GLY A 84 12.09 1.49 -5.85
CA GLY A 84 13.34 2.24 -5.85
C GLY A 84 13.31 3.43 -6.83
N PHE A 85 14.10 4.47 -6.57
CA PHE A 85 14.24 5.62 -7.48
C PHE A 85 15.58 5.60 -8.20
N ALA A 86 15.60 6.16 -9.41
CA ALA A 86 16.81 6.34 -10.23
C ALA A 86 17.61 5.03 -10.41
N ARG A 87 16.90 3.89 -10.56
CA ARG A 87 17.48 2.54 -10.65
C ARG A 87 18.20 2.08 -9.37
N GLY A 88 18.03 2.80 -8.27
CA GLY A 88 18.43 2.34 -6.94
C GLY A 88 17.53 1.18 -6.47
N PRO A 89 18.01 0.38 -5.51
CA PRO A 89 17.26 -0.76 -5.00
C PRO A 89 15.98 -0.30 -4.29
N GLY A 90 14.88 -0.98 -4.56
CA GLY A 90 13.64 -0.87 -3.80
C GLY A 90 13.76 -1.41 -2.37
N GLN A 91 12.93 -0.89 -1.47
CA GLN A 91 12.96 -1.26 -0.04
C GLN A 91 11.62 -1.75 0.50
N VAL A 92 10.58 -1.71 -0.33
CA VAL A 92 9.23 -2.11 0.07
C VAL A 92 8.99 -3.54 -0.40
N PHE A 93 8.78 -4.45 0.56
CA PHE A 93 8.32 -5.80 0.27
C PHE A 93 6.83 -5.78 -0.09
N LEU A 94 6.51 -6.23 -1.29
CA LEU A 94 5.14 -6.32 -1.79
C LEU A 94 4.90 -7.70 -2.40
N ASP A 95 3.79 -8.32 -2.01
CA ASP A 95 3.16 -9.40 -2.77
C ASP A 95 2.05 -8.79 -3.64
N PRO A 96 2.21 -8.67 -4.97
CA PRO A 96 1.23 -8.01 -5.82
C PRO A 96 -0.15 -8.70 -5.85
N ASP A 97 -0.20 -10.00 -5.53
CA ASP A 97 -1.42 -10.78 -5.50
C ASP A 97 -2.18 -10.61 -4.19
N ARG A 98 -1.49 -10.28 -3.08
CA ARG A 98 -2.05 -10.25 -1.71
C ARG A 98 -2.11 -8.87 -1.06
N ASP A 99 -1.08 -8.06 -1.25
CA ASP A 99 -0.95 -6.78 -0.59
C ASP A 99 -1.76 -5.69 -1.30
N ILE A 100 -2.07 -4.62 -0.56
CA ILE A 100 -2.77 -3.45 -1.06
C ILE A 100 -1.85 -2.25 -0.84
N LEU A 101 -1.36 -1.67 -1.93
CA LEU A 101 -0.52 -0.47 -1.87
C LEU A 101 -1.37 0.70 -1.34
N TYR A 102 -0.88 1.49 -0.39
CA TYR A 102 -1.67 2.55 0.23
C TYR A 102 -0.99 3.91 0.20
N PHE A 103 -1.66 4.92 -0.35
CA PHE A 103 -1.25 6.32 -0.20
C PHE A 103 -2.15 7.02 0.81
N GLY A 104 -1.59 7.22 2.00
CA GLY A 104 -2.27 7.83 3.14
C GLY A 104 -2.14 9.35 3.23
N PRO A 105 -2.78 9.96 4.24
CA PRO A 105 -2.58 11.37 4.54
C PRO A 105 -1.12 11.65 4.90
N ARG A 106 -0.64 12.85 4.56
CA ARG A 106 0.69 13.34 4.92
C ARG A 106 0.59 14.83 5.27
N ASP A 107 1.26 15.23 6.34
CA ASP A 107 1.26 16.62 6.79
C ASP A 107 2.00 17.52 5.79
N GLY A 108 1.44 18.70 5.56
CA GLY A 108 1.98 19.70 4.65
C GLY A 108 1.09 19.97 3.44
N TYR A 109 1.28 21.15 2.84
CA TYR A 109 0.53 21.57 1.66
C TYR A 109 0.74 20.59 0.51
N MET A 110 -0.35 19.98 0.02
CA MET A 110 -0.35 18.98 -1.05
C MET A 110 0.63 17.80 -0.83
N ALA A 111 1.03 17.51 0.42
CA ALA A 111 2.07 16.52 0.68
C ALA A 111 1.62 15.09 0.33
N ALA A 112 0.34 14.76 0.54
CA ALA A 112 -0.24 13.47 0.18
C ALA A 112 -0.26 13.24 -1.34
N ASP A 113 -0.75 14.22 -2.11
CA ASP A 113 -0.72 14.17 -3.58
C ASP A 113 0.73 14.15 -4.10
N SER A 114 1.60 15.02 -3.60
CA SER A 114 3.01 15.08 -4.01
C SER A 114 3.73 13.74 -3.81
N GLN A 115 3.43 13.01 -2.73
CA GLN A 115 3.95 11.67 -2.49
C GLN A 115 3.50 10.68 -3.58
N PHE A 116 2.21 10.70 -3.92
CA PHE A 116 1.65 9.87 -4.98
C PHE A 116 2.30 10.20 -6.33
N GLN A 117 2.35 11.48 -6.71
CA GLN A 117 2.97 11.92 -7.97
C GLN A 117 4.45 11.55 -8.06
N THR A 118 5.19 11.68 -6.96
CA THR A 118 6.60 11.28 -6.89
C THR A 118 6.74 9.79 -7.15
N CYS A 119 5.93 8.94 -6.51
CA CYS A 119 5.94 7.49 -6.76
C CYS A 119 5.62 7.16 -8.21
N MET A 120 4.54 7.74 -8.76
CA MET A 120 4.14 7.50 -10.16
C MET A 120 5.22 7.92 -11.15
N SER A 121 5.99 8.98 -10.84
CA SER A 121 7.00 9.53 -11.75
C SER A 121 8.36 8.82 -11.64
N MET A 122 8.74 8.39 -10.43
CA MET A 122 10.12 7.97 -10.14
C MET A 122 10.29 6.45 -10.03
N CYS A 123 9.24 5.70 -9.71
CA CYS A 123 9.31 4.23 -9.64
C CYS A 123 9.40 3.61 -11.03
N ASP A 124 10.00 2.41 -11.07
CA ASP A 124 10.10 1.63 -12.29
C ASP A 124 8.69 1.31 -12.86
N PRO A 125 8.44 1.58 -14.16
CA PRO A 125 7.16 1.25 -14.78
C PRO A 125 6.77 -0.22 -14.66
N GLU A 126 7.73 -1.15 -14.69
CA GLU A 126 7.47 -2.59 -14.59
C GLU A 126 6.97 -2.95 -13.19
N GLU A 127 7.56 -2.35 -12.14
CA GLU A 127 7.12 -2.54 -10.75
C GLU A 127 5.70 -1.99 -10.53
N LEU A 128 5.42 -0.78 -11.05
CA LEU A 128 4.08 -0.19 -10.95
C LEU A 128 3.03 -1.00 -11.72
N ALA A 129 3.41 -1.62 -12.85
CA ALA A 129 2.52 -2.46 -13.64
C ALA A 129 2.09 -3.75 -12.92
N LEU A 130 2.88 -4.23 -11.95
CA LEU A 130 2.53 -5.41 -11.15
C LEU A 130 1.47 -5.12 -10.09
N VAL A 131 1.27 -3.86 -9.68
CA VAL A 131 0.34 -3.50 -8.60
C VAL A 131 -1.12 -3.81 -9.01
N ARG A 132 -1.75 -4.76 -8.31
CA ARG A 132 -3.14 -5.15 -8.58
C ARG A 132 -4.17 -4.42 -7.72
N ARG A 133 -3.78 -3.94 -6.55
CA ARG A 133 -4.69 -3.30 -5.58
C ARG A 133 -4.09 -2.06 -4.96
N LEU A 134 -4.83 -0.97 -5.03
CA LEU A 134 -4.40 0.36 -4.59
C LEU A 134 -5.47 0.98 -3.69
N ALA A 135 -5.07 1.45 -2.52
CA ALA A 135 -5.88 2.24 -1.62
C ALA A 135 -5.38 3.70 -1.63
N ILE A 136 -6.30 4.65 -1.77
CA ILE A 136 -6.01 6.09 -1.82
C ILE A 136 -6.84 6.79 -0.75
N ASN A 137 -6.18 7.52 0.14
CA ASN A 137 -6.89 8.34 1.11
C ASN A 137 -7.50 9.60 0.47
N ASP A 138 -8.69 10.00 0.92
CA ASP A 138 -9.40 11.19 0.47
C ASP A 138 -8.54 12.47 0.63
N ALA A 139 -7.59 12.49 1.57
CA ALA A 139 -6.65 13.59 1.76
C ALA A 139 -5.82 13.95 0.51
N LEU A 140 -5.66 13.04 -0.47
CA LEU A 140 -4.99 13.35 -1.73
C LEU A 140 -5.77 14.38 -2.57
N PHE A 141 -7.06 14.57 -2.31
CA PHE A 141 -7.91 15.50 -3.06
C PHE A 141 -8.11 16.85 -2.37
N TRP A 142 -7.38 17.08 -1.28
CA TRP A 142 -7.46 18.30 -0.47
C TRP A 142 -6.19 19.13 -0.67
N VAL A 143 -6.37 20.44 -0.82
CA VAL A 143 -5.24 21.38 -1.00
C VAL A 143 -4.72 21.85 0.36
N ASP A 144 -5.64 22.10 1.29
CA ASP A 144 -5.40 22.57 2.64
C ASP A 144 -6.34 21.81 3.61
N ALA A 145 -6.65 22.38 4.77
CA ALA A 145 -7.60 21.79 5.71
C ALA A 145 -9.07 21.84 5.22
N THR A 146 -9.36 22.49 4.10
CA THR A 146 -10.70 22.72 3.57
C THR A 146 -10.93 21.93 2.28
N TYR A 147 -12.04 21.19 2.24
CA TYR A 147 -12.47 20.52 1.03
C TYR A 147 -13.02 21.51 0.00
N ARG A 148 -12.56 21.39 -1.25
CA ARG A 148 -13.04 22.19 -2.39
C ARG A 148 -13.48 21.27 -3.52
N SER A 149 -14.78 21.20 -3.78
CA SER A 149 -15.39 20.22 -4.70
C SER A 149 -14.79 20.23 -6.11
N MET A 150 -14.66 21.42 -6.73
CA MET A 150 -14.10 21.54 -8.08
C MET A 150 -12.64 21.08 -8.14
N THR A 151 -11.85 21.41 -7.13
CA THR A 151 -10.44 21.02 -7.06
C THR A 151 -10.31 19.52 -6.82
N ALA A 152 -11.09 18.97 -5.88
CA ALA A 152 -11.10 17.55 -5.58
C ALA A 152 -11.52 16.70 -6.79
N ALA A 153 -12.54 17.13 -7.54
CA ALA A 153 -12.93 16.48 -8.80
C ALA A 153 -11.80 16.50 -9.84
N SER A 154 -11.14 17.65 -10.03
CA SER A 154 -10.03 17.80 -10.98
C SER A 154 -8.83 16.90 -10.61
N LEU A 155 -8.48 16.87 -9.32
CA LEU A 155 -7.42 16.01 -8.79
C LEU A 155 -7.76 14.52 -8.92
N THR A 156 -9.03 14.15 -8.75
CA THR A 156 -9.47 12.76 -8.92
C THR A 156 -9.32 12.30 -10.37
N VAL A 157 -9.67 13.15 -11.34
CA VAL A 157 -9.47 12.85 -12.77
C VAL A 157 -7.98 12.68 -13.09
N GLU A 158 -7.11 13.57 -12.58
CA GLU A 158 -5.67 13.46 -12.81
C GLU A 158 -5.08 12.21 -12.15
N LEU A 159 -5.49 11.89 -10.92
CA LEU A 159 -5.09 10.66 -10.23
C LEU A 159 -5.49 9.42 -11.02
N LEU A 160 -6.73 9.34 -11.52
CA LEU A 160 -7.18 8.22 -12.34
C LEU A 160 -6.40 8.11 -13.65
N ARG A 161 -6.07 9.24 -14.29
CA ARG A 161 -5.24 9.28 -15.50
C ARG A 161 -3.83 8.75 -15.24
N ARG A 162 -3.23 9.10 -14.09
CA ARG A 162 -1.92 8.56 -13.67
C ARG A 162 -1.98 7.06 -13.42
N ILE A 163 -3.00 6.60 -12.71
CA ILE A 163 -3.24 5.16 -12.46
C ILE A 163 -3.36 4.42 -13.78
N GLN A 164 -4.24 4.88 -14.68
CA GLN A 164 -4.43 4.27 -16.00
C GLN A 164 -3.11 4.14 -16.78
N SER A 165 -2.27 5.19 -16.75
CA SER A 165 -1.02 5.21 -17.50
C SER A 165 0.10 4.38 -16.87
N ARG A 166 0.14 4.26 -15.54
CA ARG A 166 1.31 3.73 -14.80
C ARG A 166 1.05 2.39 -14.13
N MET A 167 -0.20 2.03 -13.90
CA MET A 167 -0.61 0.80 -13.24
C MET A 167 -1.61 0.02 -14.10
N PRO A 168 -1.20 -0.44 -15.31
CA PRO A 168 -2.09 -1.17 -16.21
C PRO A 168 -2.61 -2.50 -15.63
N GLY A 169 -1.91 -3.07 -14.65
CA GLY A 169 -2.33 -4.29 -13.94
C GLY A 169 -3.32 -4.05 -12.80
N LEU A 170 -3.78 -2.82 -12.56
CA LEU A 170 -4.66 -2.53 -11.43
C LEU A 170 -6.04 -3.13 -11.61
N GLU A 171 -6.45 -3.99 -10.67
CA GLU A 171 -7.74 -4.68 -10.67
C GLU A 171 -8.75 -4.04 -9.71
N GLU A 172 -8.25 -3.45 -8.61
CA GLU A 172 -9.07 -2.83 -7.56
C GLU A 172 -8.49 -1.51 -7.06
N LEU A 173 -9.35 -0.48 -7.01
CA LEU A 173 -9.07 0.83 -6.45
C LEU A 173 -9.97 1.10 -5.25
N ILE A 174 -9.39 1.32 -4.08
CA ILE A 174 -10.12 1.54 -2.83
C ILE A 174 -9.92 2.99 -2.39
N PHE A 175 -11.02 3.71 -2.26
CA PHE A 175 -11.00 5.06 -1.71
C PHE A 175 -11.20 5.00 -0.20
N VAL A 176 -10.28 5.58 0.55
CA VAL A 176 -10.28 5.56 2.01
C VAL A 176 -10.68 6.95 2.50
N PRO A 177 -11.83 7.12 3.15
CA PRO A 177 -12.20 8.40 3.76
C PRO A 177 -11.10 8.91 4.69
N ARG A 178 -11.00 10.23 4.84
CA ARG A 178 -10.20 10.82 5.91
C ARG A 178 -10.76 10.34 7.25
N ALA A 179 -9.91 10.21 8.27
CA ALA A 179 -10.36 9.85 9.61
C ALA A 179 -11.49 10.78 10.04
N GLU A 180 -12.55 10.20 10.60
CA GLU A 180 -13.72 10.94 11.07
C GLU A 180 -13.25 11.96 12.11
N GLU A 181 -13.54 13.24 11.86
CA GLU A 181 -13.39 14.24 12.90
C GLU A 181 -14.43 13.96 13.99
N THR A 182 -14.12 14.31 15.23
CA THR A 182 -15.07 14.08 16.31
C THR A 182 -16.31 14.97 16.12
N PRO A 183 -17.51 14.56 16.58
CA PRO A 183 -18.73 15.36 16.43
C PRO A 183 -18.65 16.76 17.05
N GLU A 184 -17.71 16.99 17.96
CA GLU A 184 -17.47 18.31 18.57
C GLU A 184 -16.65 19.26 17.67
N SER A 185 -16.13 18.79 16.54
CA SER A 185 -15.39 19.60 15.58
C SER A 185 -16.33 20.53 14.79
N LEU A 186 -15.93 21.80 14.63
CA LEU A 186 -16.64 22.76 13.79
C LEU A 186 -16.63 22.38 12.30
N SER A 187 -15.72 21.50 11.88
CA SER A 187 -15.62 20.94 10.53
C SER A 187 -16.18 19.52 10.41
N TYR A 188 -16.91 19.04 11.43
CA TYR A 188 -17.57 17.74 11.39
C TYR A 188 -18.57 17.66 10.23
N ILE A 189 -18.49 16.56 9.49
CA ILE A 189 -19.45 16.18 8.46
C ILE A 189 -19.88 14.76 8.78
N GLU A 190 -21.20 14.54 8.82
CA GLU A 190 -21.79 13.21 9.01
C GLU A 190 -21.13 12.18 8.09
N PRO A 191 -20.67 11.02 8.59
CA PRO A 191 -19.96 10.03 7.79
C PRO A 191 -20.69 9.69 6.48
N THR A 192 -22.00 9.46 6.55
CA THR A 192 -22.84 9.18 5.37
C THR A 192 -22.71 10.25 4.28
N MET A 193 -22.61 11.53 4.64
CA MET A 193 -22.42 12.61 3.67
C MET A 193 -21.03 12.56 3.03
N VAL A 194 -19.99 12.17 3.78
CA VAL A 194 -18.64 11.96 3.24
C VAL A 194 -18.66 10.86 2.18
N TYR A 195 -19.31 9.72 2.46
CA TYR A 195 -19.43 8.60 1.50
C TYR A 195 -20.19 9.02 0.24
N VAL A 196 -21.33 9.71 0.37
CA VAL A 196 -22.13 10.18 -0.78
C VAL A 196 -21.33 11.15 -1.65
N ARG A 197 -20.67 12.14 -1.01
CA ARG A 197 -19.83 13.12 -1.71
C ARG A 197 -18.68 12.44 -2.46
N MET A 198 -17.97 11.52 -1.80
CA MET A 198 -16.88 10.78 -2.41
C MET A 198 -17.37 9.94 -3.60
N ALA A 199 -18.47 9.20 -3.43
CA ALA A 199 -19.04 8.39 -4.51
C ALA A 199 -19.37 9.24 -5.74
N GLN A 200 -20.06 10.37 -5.56
CA GLN A 200 -20.37 11.30 -6.65
C GLN A 200 -19.10 11.84 -7.34
N GLN A 201 -18.10 12.27 -6.55
CA GLN A 201 -16.83 12.76 -7.09
C GLN A 201 -16.11 11.69 -7.93
N ILE A 202 -16.05 10.45 -7.44
CA ILE A 202 -15.39 9.33 -8.11
C ILE A 202 -16.14 8.95 -9.39
N GLU A 203 -17.47 8.85 -9.34
CA GLU A 203 -18.30 8.53 -10.51
C GLU A 203 -18.12 9.56 -11.62
N VAL A 204 -18.19 10.85 -11.29
CA VAL A 204 -17.98 11.93 -12.26
C VAL A 204 -16.56 11.86 -12.85
N ALA A 205 -15.55 11.59 -12.04
CA ALA A 205 -14.17 11.50 -12.51
C ALA A 205 -13.94 10.30 -13.45
N ILE A 206 -14.51 9.14 -13.13
CA ILE A 206 -14.46 7.94 -13.98
C ILE A 206 -15.16 8.21 -15.31
N GLN A 207 -16.39 8.75 -15.29
CA GLN A 207 -17.13 9.08 -16.50
C GLN A 207 -16.38 10.08 -17.39
N THR A 208 -15.79 11.11 -16.77
CA THR A 208 -14.98 12.11 -17.46
C THR A 208 -13.78 11.47 -18.16
N LEU A 209 -13.06 10.58 -17.48
CA LEU A 209 -11.87 9.94 -18.06
C LEU A 209 -12.24 8.90 -19.13
N GLN A 210 -13.35 8.17 -18.98
CA GLN A 210 -13.87 7.26 -20.00
C GLN A 210 -14.27 8.00 -21.29
N GLN A 211 -14.85 9.19 -21.18
CA GLN A 211 -15.15 10.04 -22.35
C GLN A 211 -13.86 10.52 -23.04
N GLN A 212 -12.81 10.81 -22.28
CA GLN A 212 -11.52 11.28 -22.79
C GLN A 212 -10.67 10.15 -23.40
N THR A 213 -10.84 8.91 -22.93
CA THR A 213 -10.03 7.77 -23.37
C THR A 213 -10.92 6.58 -23.75
N PRO A 214 -11.45 6.55 -24.98
CA PRO A 214 -12.30 5.46 -25.46
C PRO A 214 -11.58 4.10 -25.35
N GLY A 215 -12.27 3.10 -24.78
CA GLY A 215 -11.74 1.74 -24.60
C GLY A 215 -11.05 1.50 -23.25
N TRP A 216 -10.90 2.51 -22.40
CA TRP A 216 -10.45 2.30 -21.03
C TRP A 216 -11.55 1.70 -20.16
N THR A 217 -11.24 0.56 -19.53
CA THR A 217 -12.09 -0.05 -18.51
C THR A 217 -11.54 0.32 -17.13
N PRO A 218 -12.31 1.04 -16.29
CA PRO A 218 -11.87 1.38 -14.96
C PRO A 218 -11.72 0.12 -14.08
N PRO A 219 -10.78 0.11 -13.13
CA PRO A 219 -10.71 -0.96 -12.14
C PRO A 219 -11.99 -1.01 -11.31
N ARG A 220 -12.25 -2.15 -10.67
CA ARG A 220 -13.32 -2.21 -9.66
C ARG A 220 -12.99 -1.23 -8.55
N TRP A 221 -13.97 -0.47 -8.09
CA TRP A 221 -13.75 0.49 -7.03
C TRP A 221 -14.79 0.41 -5.93
N ARG A 222 -14.37 0.81 -4.74
CA ARG A 222 -15.22 0.88 -3.53
C ARG A 222 -14.66 1.91 -2.55
N ILE A 223 -15.50 2.35 -1.62
CA ILE A 223 -15.09 3.20 -0.51
C ILE A 223 -15.04 2.35 0.75
N LEU A 224 -13.90 2.30 1.45
CA LEU A 224 -13.75 1.55 2.71
C LEU A 224 -13.00 2.40 3.75
N PRO A 225 -13.46 2.45 5.01
CA PRO A 225 -12.73 3.12 6.08
C PRO A 225 -11.43 2.38 6.40
N LEU A 226 -10.44 3.08 6.97
CA LEU A 226 -9.15 2.48 7.31
C LEU A 226 -9.29 1.32 8.32
N SER A 227 -10.30 1.38 9.19
CA SER A 227 -10.62 0.32 10.16
C SER A 227 -11.02 -1.00 9.50
N ALA A 228 -11.52 -0.98 8.26
CA ALA A 228 -11.86 -2.20 7.51
C ALA A 228 -10.63 -3.06 7.14
N PHE A 229 -9.42 -2.51 7.28
CA PHE A 229 -8.16 -3.20 7.01
C PHE A 229 -7.41 -3.64 8.27
N GLN A 230 -7.88 -3.20 9.45
CA GLN A 230 -7.23 -3.48 10.74
C GLN A 230 -7.72 -4.78 11.38
N SER A 231 -8.68 -5.47 10.78
CA SER A 231 -9.09 -6.81 11.22
C SER A 231 -8.34 -7.88 10.42
N ILE A 232 -7.34 -8.48 11.05
CA ILE A 232 -6.88 -9.89 11.00
C ILE A 232 -5.43 -9.85 11.53
N GLY A 233 -5.24 -9.95 12.84
CA GLY A 233 -3.90 -9.96 13.43
C GLY A 233 -3.78 -9.71 14.93
N ALA A 234 -4.87 -9.77 15.69
CA ALA A 234 -4.83 -9.70 17.15
C ALA A 234 -5.62 -10.87 17.75
N THR A 235 -5.01 -12.05 17.75
CA THR A 235 -5.24 -13.14 18.71
C THR A 235 -3.97 -13.97 18.80
#